data_AF-A0A2V8DA32-F1
#
_entry.id   AF-A0A2V8DA32-F1
#
_cell.length_a   1.000
_cell.length_b   1.000
_cell.length_c   1.000
_cell.angle_alpha   90.00
_cell.angle_beta   90.00
_cell.angle_gamma   90.00
#
_symmetry.space_group_name_H-M   'P 1'
#
loop_
_entity.id
_entity.type
_entity.pdbx_description
1 polymer ?
#
loop_
_entity_poly.entity_id
_entity_poly.type
_entity_poly.pdbx_seq_one_letter_code
_entity_poly.pdbx_strand_id
1 'polypeptide(L)'
;VMGGIEGVMFSGGVSEYVYGREGRNFGDLGRRFGDAIGERLAAGRFPFSLMPAGECIRATALGASEYSVQLSGNTVYVSSPRELLPRKNLQVIQPSLMLGDTVDPSAVATAIRNRFRDFDIVEGEAEVALAFRWRGAPAYTRLAGFARGIVEALPRTLAEGKPLFVVLDGDVAQTLGALLKDELGVASEVLAIDGISLWDFDYIDLGRVRMPSFTVPVTIKSLVFNEDPRVPEVHGGHQDHAHEHGHAHGEGHHHHHEGGHHHHHGHAKDR
;
A
#
# COMPACT_ATOMS: atom_id res chain seq x y z
N VAL A 1 -3.78 13.81 31.99
CA VAL A 1 -4.81 14.86 31.86
C VAL A 1 -4.33 15.82 30.78
N MET A 2 -5.05 15.92 29.66
CA MET A 2 -4.76 16.88 28.59
C MET A 2 -5.04 18.29 29.08
N GLY A 3 -4.09 18.91 29.79
CA GLY A 3 -4.17 20.32 30.15
C GLY A 3 -3.97 21.21 28.93
N GLY A 4 -4.78 22.27 28.80
CA GLY A 4 -4.60 23.31 27.78
C GLY A 4 -5.42 23.15 26.49
N ILE A 5 -6.32 22.17 26.40
CA ILE A 5 -7.25 22.06 25.26
C ILE A 5 -8.56 22.77 25.64
N GLU A 6 -8.81 23.94 25.05
CA GLU A 6 -10.00 24.75 25.31
C GLU A 6 -11.22 24.28 24.50
N GLY A 7 -10.99 23.64 23.35
CA GLY A 7 -12.05 23.16 22.48
C GLY A 7 -11.59 22.06 21.51
N VAL A 8 -12.57 21.30 21.02
CA VAL A 8 -12.38 20.24 20.02
C VAL A 8 -13.37 20.42 18.88
N MET A 9 -12.97 20.03 17.67
CA MET A 9 -13.85 19.93 16.50
C MET A 9 -13.75 18.51 15.95
N PHE A 10 -14.87 17.93 15.54
CA PHE A 10 -14.91 16.61 14.91
C PHE A 10 -15.03 16.76 13.38
N SER A 11 -14.37 15.87 12.64
CA SER A 11 -14.49 15.73 11.19
C SER A 11 -14.54 14.24 10.80
N GLY A 12 -14.91 13.96 9.55
CA GLY A 12 -15.18 12.62 9.00
C GLY A 12 -16.66 12.27 8.97
N GLY A 13 -17.02 11.14 8.33
CA GLY A 13 -18.42 10.72 8.19
C GLY A 13 -19.17 10.57 9.51
N VAL A 14 -18.47 10.13 10.57
CA VAL A 14 -19.07 9.99 11.91
C VAL A 14 -19.39 11.34 12.55
N SER A 15 -18.67 12.41 12.22
CA SER A 15 -18.89 13.71 12.86
C SER A 15 -20.25 14.29 12.52
N GLU A 16 -20.85 13.94 11.37
CA GLU A 16 -22.22 14.33 11.03
C GLU A 16 -23.22 13.93 12.12
N TYR A 17 -23.04 12.76 12.75
CA TYR A 17 -23.86 12.31 13.88
C TYR A 17 -23.51 13.05 15.18
N VAL A 18 -22.22 13.32 15.45
CA VAL A 18 -21.77 14.10 16.62
C VAL A 18 -22.42 15.50 16.65
N TYR A 19 -22.56 16.12 15.48
CA TYR A 19 -23.19 17.44 15.32
C TYR A 19 -24.70 17.38 15.01
N GLY A 20 -25.31 16.19 14.99
CA GLY A 20 -26.75 16.01 14.72
C GLY A 20 -27.20 16.44 13.32
N ARG A 21 -26.30 16.40 12.32
CA ARG A 21 -26.55 16.80 10.92
C ARG A 21 -27.06 15.65 10.06
N GLU A 22 -26.75 14.41 10.43
CA GLU A 22 -27.19 13.19 9.73
C GLU A 22 -28.06 12.33 10.64
N GLY A 23 -29.17 11.81 10.11
CA GLY A 23 -30.13 10.98 10.85
C GLY A 23 -30.33 9.58 10.26
N ARG A 24 -29.80 9.31 9.08
CA ARG A 24 -29.88 8.00 8.41
C ARG A 24 -29.02 6.96 9.13
N ASN A 25 -29.26 5.68 8.86
CA ASN A 25 -28.45 4.58 9.36
C ASN A 25 -27.94 3.79 8.15
N PHE A 26 -26.62 3.68 7.99
CA PHE A 26 -25.97 3.00 6.88
C PHE A 26 -25.60 1.54 7.19
N GLY A 27 -26.00 1.02 8.35
CA GLY A 27 -25.74 -0.37 8.75
C GLY A 27 -24.35 -0.61 9.34
N ASP A 28 -23.59 0.46 9.59
CA ASP A 28 -22.30 0.44 10.27
C ASP A 28 -22.39 0.91 11.73
N LEU A 29 -21.24 1.06 12.40
CA LEU A 29 -21.16 1.57 13.76
C LEU A 29 -21.16 3.11 13.85
N GLY A 30 -21.13 3.82 12.72
CA GLY A 30 -20.88 5.25 12.65
C GLY A 30 -21.90 6.07 13.42
N ARG A 31 -23.20 5.80 13.22
CA ARG A 31 -24.29 6.48 13.93
C ARG A 31 -24.19 6.28 15.44
N ARG A 32 -24.12 5.02 15.88
CA ARG A 32 -24.05 4.67 17.31
C ARG A 32 -22.85 5.31 17.99
N PHE A 33 -21.72 5.37 17.30
CA PHE A 33 -20.50 5.95 17.84
C PHE A 33 -20.60 7.48 17.92
N GLY A 34 -21.09 8.14 16.87
CA GLY A 34 -21.25 9.59 16.85
C GLY A 34 -22.28 10.09 17.86
N ASP A 35 -23.44 9.42 17.96
CA ASP A 35 -24.48 9.73 18.96
C ASP A 35 -23.92 9.62 20.39
N ALA A 36 -23.19 8.53 20.69
CA ALA A 36 -22.58 8.33 22.01
C ALA A 36 -21.51 9.38 22.36
N ILE A 37 -20.76 9.88 21.37
CA ILE A 37 -19.82 11.00 21.56
C ILE A 37 -20.61 12.29 21.84
N GLY A 38 -21.63 12.58 21.03
CA GLY A 38 -22.49 13.75 21.17
C GLY A 38 -23.15 13.82 22.56
N GLU A 39 -23.71 12.70 23.04
CA GLU A 39 -24.30 12.60 24.38
C GLU A 39 -23.30 12.88 25.50
N ARG A 40 -22.06 12.37 25.38
CA ARG A 40 -21.01 12.61 26.39
C ARG A 40 -20.53 14.06 26.40
N LEU A 41 -20.46 14.71 25.24
CA LEU A 41 -20.15 16.13 25.11
C LEU A 41 -21.26 16.98 25.74
N ALA A 42 -22.52 16.70 25.42
CA ALA A 42 -23.68 17.39 26.00
C ALA A 42 -23.75 17.22 27.52
N ALA A 43 -23.34 16.06 28.03
CA ALA A 43 -23.26 15.77 29.46
C ALA A 43 -22.03 16.39 30.17
N GLY A 44 -21.20 17.18 29.47
CA GLY A 44 -20.04 17.85 30.07
C GLY A 44 -18.97 16.88 30.60
N ARG A 45 -18.89 15.66 30.03
CA ARG A 45 -17.93 14.64 30.50
C ARG A 45 -16.48 14.88 30.06
N PHE A 46 -16.25 15.94 29.28
CA PHE A 46 -14.95 16.33 28.78
C PHE A 46 -14.58 17.73 29.24
N PRO A 47 -13.28 18.01 29.47
CA PRO A 47 -12.81 19.32 29.96
C PRO A 47 -12.71 20.39 28.87
N PHE A 48 -13.22 20.13 27.66
CA PHE A 48 -13.13 21.00 26.49
C PHE A 48 -14.52 21.25 25.90
N SER A 49 -14.69 22.38 25.20
CA SER A 49 -15.94 22.71 24.51
C SER A 49 -16.00 22.13 23.11
N LEU A 50 -17.20 21.76 22.64
CA LEU A 50 -17.42 21.39 21.24
C LEU A 50 -17.45 22.66 20.37
N MET A 51 -16.49 22.80 19.48
CA MET A 51 -16.46 23.87 18.47
C MET A 51 -17.33 23.50 17.26
N PRO A 52 -17.99 24.48 16.61
CA PRO A 52 -18.77 24.22 15.41
C PRO A 52 -17.87 23.75 14.26
N ALA A 53 -18.26 22.68 13.57
CA ALA A 53 -17.62 22.29 12.33
C ALA A 53 -18.16 23.15 11.17
N GLY A 54 -17.28 23.64 10.28
CA GLY A 54 -17.73 24.21 9.00
C GLY A 54 -18.35 23.11 8.13
N GLU A 55 -17.52 22.14 7.76
CA GLU A 55 -17.91 20.90 7.06
C GLU A 55 -17.47 19.70 7.90
N CYS A 56 -18.35 18.73 8.07
CA CYS A 56 -18.10 17.51 8.83
C CYS A 56 -17.42 16.45 7.95
N ILE A 57 -17.84 16.29 6.69
CA ILE A 57 -17.11 15.50 5.67
C ILE A 57 -15.84 16.23 5.21
N ARG A 58 -14.90 16.45 6.13
CA ARG A 58 -13.62 17.12 5.89
C ARG A 58 -12.44 16.44 6.55
N ALA A 59 -12.57 15.15 6.83
CA ALA A 59 -11.38 14.32 7.05
C ALA A 59 -10.69 14.12 5.69
N THR A 60 -10.03 15.15 5.19
CA THR A 60 -8.80 14.88 4.45
C THR A 60 -7.88 14.30 5.51
N ALA A 61 -7.82 12.97 5.58
CA ALA A 61 -6.64 12.35 6.10
C ALA A 61 -5.51 12.77 5.15
N LEU A 62 -4.94 13.96 5.38
CA LEU A 62 -3.52 14.18 5.21
C LEU A 62 -2.82 13.36 6.31
N GLY A 63 -3.18 12.08 6.44
CA GLY A 63 -2.43 11.12 7.21
C GLY A 63 -1.05 11.10 6.60
N ALA A 64 -0.04 11.01 7.46
CA ALA A 64 1.38 10.93 7.12
C ALA A 64 1.59 10.23 5.77
N SER A 65 1.63 11.01 4.70
CA SER A 65 1.69 10.43 3.36
C SER A 65 3.15 10.25 3.08
N GLU A 66 3.59 8.99 3.05
CA GLU A 66 4.91 8.70 2.55
C GLU A 66 4.86 8.83 1.04
N TYR A 67 5.64 9.80 0.55
CA TYR A 67 5.92 9.95 -0.86
C TYR A 67 7.25 9.26 -1.13
N SER A 68 7.18 8.03 -1.64
CA SER A 68 8.38 7.38 -2.17
C SER A 68 8.41 7.53 -3.69
N VAL A 69 9.58 7.91 -4.22
CA VAL A 69 9.82 7.87 -5.67
C VAL A 69 10.64 6.63 -5.94
N GLN A 70 10.06 5.72 -6.70
CA GLN A 70 10.71 4.51 -7.18
C GLN A 70 10.89 4.59 -8.69
N LEU A 71 11.77 3.74 -9.21
CA LEU A 71 11.96 3.55 -10.64
C LEU A 71 11.51 2.14 -10.97
N SER A 72 10.71 1.97 -12.03
CA SER A 72 10.34 0.63 -12.49
C SER A 72 11.58 -0.20 -12.80
N GLY A 73 11.39 -1.52 -12.91
CA GLY A 73 12.30 -2.40 -13.62
C GLY A 73 12.52 -1.96 -15.07
N ASN A 74 13.47 -2.60 -15.74
CA ASN A 74 13.80 -2.32 -17.14
C ASN A 74 12.85 -3.03 -18.12
N THR A 75 12.07 -3.98 -17.62
CA THR A 75 11.21 -4.89 -18.38
C THR A 75 9.80 -4.36 -18.46
N VAL A 76 9.67 -3.09 -18.86
CA VAL A 76 8.38 -2.42 -19.02
C VAL A 76 7.75 -2.73 -20.39
N TYR A 77 6.42 -2.71 -20.44
CA TYR A 77 5.64 -2.67 -21.67
C TYR A 77 4.81 -1.39 -21.70
N VAL A 78 4.93 -0.62 -22.77
CA VAL A 78 4.12 0.59 -22.98
C VAL A 78 3.70 0.65 -24.45
N SER A 79 2.45 0.35 -24.75
CA SER A 79 1.97 0.30 -26.14
C SER A 79 1.94 1.68 -26.81
N SER A 80 1.48 2.71 -26.10
CA SER A 80 1.46 4.10 -26.57
C SER A 80 1.97 5.05 -25.47
N PRO A 81 3.29 5.33 -25.42
CA PRO A 81 3.87 6.17 -24.38
C PRO A 81 3.29 7.60 -24.31
N ARG A 82 2.83 8.14 -25.44
CA ARG A 82 2.24 9.49 -25.50
C ARG A 82 0.85 9.55 -24.88
N GLU A 83 0.09 8.47 -24.98
CA GLU A 83 -1.28 8.36 -24.47
C GLU A 83 -1.31 7.92 -23.02
N LEU A 84 -0.42 6.99 -22.66
CA LEU A 84 -0.37 6.38 -21.33
C LEU A 84 0.40 7.23 -20.32
N LEU A 85 1.37 8.06 -20.76
CA LEU A 85 2.31 8.74 -19.87
C LEU A 85 2.49 10.24 -20.19
N PRO A 86 2.63 11.12 -19.17
CA PRO A 86 2.54 10.81 -17.74
C PRO A 86 1.09 10.61 -17.29
N ARG A 87 0.90 9.84 -16.20
CA ARG A 87 -0.41 9.66 -15.55
C ARG A 87 -0.32 10.05 -14.08
N LYS A 88 -1.40 10.61 -13.55
CA LYS A 88 -1.41 11.15 -12.19
C LYS A 88 -2.59 10.60 -11.42
N ASN A 89 -2.37 10.35 -10.15
CA ASN A 89 -3.39 9.97 -9.19
C ASN A 89 -4.18 8.70 -9.58
N LEU A 90 -3.49 7.70 -10.12
CA LEU A 90 -4.10 6.38 -10.34
C LEU A 90 -4.28 5.71 -9.00
N GLN A 91 -5.53 5.36 -8.67
CA GLN A 91 -5.83 4.57 -7.49
C GLN A 91 -5.31 3.14 -7.71
N VAL A 92 -4.58 2.62 -6.73
CA VAL A 92 -4.10 1.24 -6.75
C VAL A 92 -5.15 0.35 -6.12
N ILE A 93 -5.43 -0.77 -6.79
CA ILE A 93 -6.12 -1.91 -6.20
C ILE A 93 -5.25 -3.15 -6.34
N GLN A 94 -5.13 -3.92 -5.26
CA GLN A 94 -4.34 -5.14 -5.19
C GLN A 94 -5.26 -6.35 -4.98
N PRO A 95 -5.64 -7.04 -6.08
CA PRO A 95 -6.35 -8.32 -5.98
C PRO A 95 -5.62 -9.32 -5.09
N SER A 96 -6.30 -9.81 -4.05
CA SER A 96 -5.73 -10.82 -3.16
C SER A 96 -5.76 -12.18 -3.85
N LEU A 97 -4.64 -12.53 -4.48
CA LEU A 97 -4.49 -13.79 -5.18
C LEU A 97 -3.05 -14.30 -5.12
N MET A 98 -2.89 -15.62 -5.09
CA MET A 98 -1.59 -16.26 -5.17
C MET A 98 -1.41 -16.83 -6.58
N LEU A 99 -0.51 -16.23 -7.35
CA LEU A 99 -0.11 -16.74 -8.67
C LEU A 99 0.84 -17.91 -8.45
N GLY A 100 0.30 -19.12 -8.20
CA GLY A 100 1.06 -20.36 -8.05
C GLY A 100 1.53 -20.93 -9.38
N ASP A 101 1.98 -22.20 -9.39
CA ASP A 101 2.48 -22.89 -10.60
C ASP A 101 1.43 -23.07 -11.69
N THR A 102 0.16 -23.10 -11.31
CA THR A 102 -0.99 -23.07 -12.21
C THR A 102 -1.80 -21.82 -11.92
N VAL A 103 -2.15 -21.06 -12.96
CA VAL A 103 -2.96 -19.84 -12.85
C VAL A 103 -4.28 -20.08 -13.57
N ASP A 104 -5.36 -20.15 -12.79
CA ASP A 104 -6.73 -20.22 -13.32
C ASP A 104 -7.24 -18.81 -13.68
N PRO A 105 -7.55 -18.54 -14.95
CA PRO A 105 -8.09 -17.25 -15.38
C PRO A 105 -9.32 -16.79 -14.59
N SER A 106 -10.26 -17.68 -14.29
CA SER A 106 -11.51 -17.30 -13.63
C SER A 106 -11.31 -16.95 -12.16
N ALA A 107 -10.30 -17.55 -11.51
CA ALA A 107 -9.88 -17.18 -10.16
C ALA A 107 -9.26 -15.76 -10.14
N VAL A 108 -8.38 -15.45 -11.10
CA VAL A 108 -7.81 -14.10 -11.27
C VAL A 108 -8.92 -13.08 -11.50
N ALA A 109 -9.85 -13.38 -12.40
CA ALA A 109 -10.92 -12.47 -12.75
C ALA A 109 -11.86 -12.19 -11.56
N THR A 110 -12.16 -13.23 -10.79
CA THR A 110 -12.96 -13.11 -9.57
C THR A 110 -12.24 -12.28 -8.51
N ALA A 111 -10.93 -12.46 -8.33
CA ALA A 111 -10.14 -11.66 -7.39
C ALA A 111 -10.14 -10.16 -7.75
N ILE A 112 -10.00 -9.84 -9.05
CA ILE A 112 -10.08 -8.45 -9.54
C ILE A 112 -11.47 -7.87 -9.28
N ARG A 113 -12.55 -8.55 -9.72
CA ARG A 113 -13.93 -8.09 -9.54
C ARG A 113 -14.30 -7.87 -8.07
N ASN A 114 -13.83 -8.75 -7.18
CA ASN A 114 -14.03 -8.59 -5.75
C ASN A 114 -13.37 -7.30 -5.24
N ARG A 115 -12.15 -6.95 -5.69
CA ARG A 115 -11.51 -5.69 -5.25
C ARG A 115 -12.15 -4.44 -5.81
N PHE A 116 -12.63 -4.46 -7.05
CA PHE A 116 -13.48 -3.36 -7.55
C PHE A 116 -14.68 -3.13 -6.63
N ARG A 117 -15.39 -4.20 -6.23
CA ARG A 117 -16.52 -4.10 -5.28
C ARG A 117 -16.08 -3.59 -3.92
N ASP A 118 -15.00 -4.13 -3.35
CA ASP A 118 -14.56 -3.78 -2.00
C ASP A 118 -14.09 -2.31 -1.89
N PHE A 119 -13.65 -1.73 -3.00
CA PHE A 119 -13.29 -0.31 -3.12
C PHE A 119 -14.43 0.60 -3.61
N ASP A 120 -15.62 0.05 -3.83
CA ASP A 120 -16.77 0.74 -4.41
C ASP A 120 -16.46 1.42 -5.76
N ILE A 121 -15.61 0.76 -6.57
CA ILE A 121 -15.24 1.20 -7.91
C ILE A 121 -16.08 0.44 -8.92
N VAL A 122 -16.79 1.19 -9.77
CA VAL A 122 -17.51 0.60 -10.90
C VAL A 122 -16.54 0.36 -12.04
N GLU A 123 -16.37 -0.91 -12.44
CA GLU A 123 -15.53 -1.30 -13.57
C GLU A 123 -15.92 -0.53 -14.84
N GLY A 124 -14.92 0.04 -15.51
CA GLY A 124 -15.09 0.92 -16.65
C GLY A 124 -15.31 2.40 -16.31
N GLU A 125 -15.66 2.81 -15.09
CA GLU A 125 -15.95 4.24 -14.81
C GLU A 125 -14.73 5.05 -14.36
N ALA A 126 -13.75 4.38 -13.74
CA ALA A 126 -12.51 4.98 -13.30
C ALA A 126 -11.29 4.20 -13.81
N GLU A 127 -10.19 4.90 -14.02
CA GLU A 127 -8.89 4.28 -14.29
C GLU A 127 -8.22 3.90 -12.97
N VAL A 128 -7.76 2.65 -12.89
CA VAL A 128 -7.07 2.10 -11.73
C VAL A 128 -5.76 1.44 -12.16
N ALA A 129 -4.80 1.36 -11.25
CA ALA A 129 -3.62 0.54 -11.40
C ALA A 129 -3.85 -0.81 -10.69
N LEU A 130 -3.82 -1.90 -11.46
CA LEU A 130 -3.89 -3.24 -10.90
C LEU A 130 -2.50 -3.67 -10.42
N ALA A 131 -2.33 -3.84 -9.12
CA ALA A 131 -1.07 -4.29 -8.53
C ALA A 131 -1.10 -5.79 -8.22
N PHE A 132 -0.06 -6.52 -8.64
CA PHE A 132 0.06 -7.96 -8.40
C PHE A 132 1.43 -8.36 -7.88
N ARG A 133 1.43 -9.43 -7.08
CA ARG A 133 2.66 -10.11 -6.68
C ARG A 133 2.92 -11.29 -7.60
N TRP A 134 4.07 -11.30 -8.25
CA TRP A 134 4.51 -12.40 -9.10
C TRP A 134 5.66 -13.16 -8.42
N ARG A 135 5.44 -14.43 -8.12
CA ARG A 135 6.43 -15.33 -7.53
C ARG A 135 6.62 -16.57 -8.40
N GLY A 136 7.83 -17.13 -8.39
CA GLY A 136 8.18 -18.31 -9.20
C GLY A 136 8.48 -18.00 -10.66
N ALA A 137 8.70 -19.06 -11.45
CA ALA A 137 9.22 -18.95 -12.82
C ALA A 137 8.20 -18.36 -13.82
N PRO A 138 8.61 -17.50 -14.77
CA PRO A 138 7.73 -16.87 -15.76
C PRO A 138 7.30 -17.83 -16.89
N ALA A 139 6.72 -18.98 -16.54
CA ALA A 139 6.26 -19.97 -17.49
C ALA A 139 5.07 -19.42 -18.31
N TYR A 140 5.10 -19.66 -19.63
CA TYR A 140 4.08 -19.17 -20.56
C TYR A 140 2.66 -19.53 -20.13
N THR A 141 2.40 -20.77 -19.71
CA THR A 141 1.07 -21.21 -19.27
C THR A 141 0.54 -20.41 -18.10
N ARG A 142 1.40 -20.01 -17.17
CA ARG A 142 1.06 -19.17 -16.01
C ARG A 142 0.71 -17.75 -16.47
N LEU A 143 1.57 -17.15 -17.29
CA LEU A 143 1.37 -15.80 -17.82
C LEU A 143 0.14 -15.70 -18.71
N ALA A 144 -0.10 -16.69 -19.57
CA ALA A 144 -1.29 -16.75 -20.41
C ALA A 144 -2.58 -16.92 -19.59
N GLY A 145 -2.56 -17.76 -18.54
CA GLY A 145 -3.67 -17.89 -17.60
C GLY A 145 -3.95 -16.56 -16.89
N PHE A 146 -2.90 -15.89 -16.42
CA PHE A 146 -2.99 -14.60 -15.77
C PHE A 146 -3.55 -13.50 -16.69
N ALA A 147 -3.02 -13.37 -17.91
CA ALA A 147 -3.47 -12.40 -18.90
C ALA A 147 -4.94 -12.58 -19.27
N ARG A 148 -5.39 -13.83 -19.49
CA ARG A 148 -6.81 -14.13 -19.75
C ARG A 148 -7.70 -13.74 -18.58
N GLY A 149 -7.25 -13.96 -17.35
CA GLY A 149 -7.97 -13.55 -16.15
C GLY A 149 -8.15 -12.04 -16.04
N ILE A 150 -7.12 -11.25 -16.40
CA ILE A 150 -7.23 -9.78 -16.46
C ILE A 150 -8.29 -9.37 -17.51
N VAL A 151 -8.25 -9.97 -18.69
CA VAL A 151 -9.21 -9.66 -19.77
C VAL A 151 -10.64 -10.01 -19.36
N GLU A 152 -10.86 -11.18 -18.74
CA GLU A 152 -12.18 -11.62 -18.25
C GLU A 152 -12.73 -10.69 -17.14
N ALA A 153 -11.85 -10.02 -16.40
CA ALA A 153 -12.24 -9.15 -15.29
C ALA A 153 -12.74 -7.77 -15.72
N LEU A 154 -12.33 -7.28 -16.89
CA LEU A 154 -12.45 -5.88 -17.30
C LEU A 154 -13.26 -5.66 -18.60
N PRO A 155 -14.45 -6.28 -18.75
CA PRO A 155 -15.17 -6.24 -20.01
C PRO A 155 -15.57 -4.83 -20.44
N ARG A 156 -15.97 -3.92 -19.53
CA ARG A 156 -16.40 -2.56 -19.92
C ARG A 156 -15.20 -1.69 -20.27
N THR A 157 -14.14 -1.73 -19.46
CA THR A 157 -12.89 -1.01 -19.70
C THR A 157 -12.34 -1.33 -21.08
N LEU A 158 -12.31 -2.62 -21.43
CA LEU A 158 -11.82 -3.07 -22.73
C LEU A 158 -12.77 -2.72 -23.88
N ALA A 159 -14.09 -2.87 -23.70
CA ALA A 159 -15.07 -2.51 -24.72
C ALA A 159 -15.09 -0.99 -25.03
N GLU A 160 -14.81 -0.17 -24.02
CA GLU A 160 -14.72 1.29 -24.15
C GLU A 160 -13.33 1.78 -24.60
N GLY A 161 -12.38 0.87 -24.84
CA GLY A 161 -11.01 1.20 -25.26
C GLY A 161 -10.21 1.94 -24.21
N LYS A 162 -10.59 1.85 -22.92
CA LYS A 162 -9.91 2.52 -21.81
C LYS A 162 -8.57 1.86 -21.51
N PRO A 163 -7.55 2.64 -21.11
CA PRO A 163 -6.21 2.12 -20.88
C PRO A 163 -6.15 1.16 -19.70
N LEU A 164 -5.29 0.15 -19.82
CA LEU A 164 -5.02 -0.83 -18.78
C LEU A 164 -3.65 -0.54 -18.14
N PHE A 165 -3.64 -0.36 -16.82
CA PHE A 165 -2.41 -0.17 -16.03
C PHE A 165 -2.19 -1.39 -15.12
N VAL A 166 -1.08 -2.10 -15.33
CA VAL A 166 -0.67 -3.26 -14.54
C VAL A 166 0.70 -2.97 -13.90
N VAL A 167 0.82 -3.21 -12.60
CA VAL A 167 2.05 -3.05 -11.85
C VAL A 167 2.39 -4.37 -11.15
N LEU A 168 3.62 -4.83 -11.31
CA LEU A 168 4.10 -6.10 -10.76
C LEU A 168 5.31 -5.86 -9.85
N ASP A 169 5.47 -6.67 -8.81
CA ASP A 169 6.73 -6.73 -8.06
C ASP A 169 7.80 -7.58 -8.77
N GLY A 170 7.38 -8.53 -9.62
CA GLY A 170 8.24 -9.45 -10.35
C GLY A 170 8.45 -9.09 -11.82
N ASP A 171 9.62 -9.48 -12.33
CA ASP A 171 10.16 -9.17 -13.66
C ASP A 171 9.46 -9.96 -14.79
N VAL A 172 8.23 -9.55 -15.13
CA VAL A 172 7.41 -10.19 -16.19
C VAL A 172 6.57 -9.19 -17.00
N ALA A 173 6.70 -7.88 -16.75
CA ALA A 173 5.76 -6.91 -17.31
C ALA A 173 5.84 -6.84 -18.85
N GLN A 174 7.05 -6.91 -19.42
CA GLN A 174 7.25 -6.93 -20.86
C GLN A 174 6.50 -8.09 -21.53
N THR A 175 6.64 -9.30 -21.00
CA THR A 175 5.98 -10.50 -21.55
C THR A 175 4.48 -10.44 -21.35
N LEU A 176 4.00 -10.00 -20.18
CA LEU A 176 2.58 -9.85 -19.92
C LEU A 176 1.92 -8.86 -20.88
N GLY A 177 2.55 -7.69 -21.09
CA GLY A 177 2.04 -6.67 -21.99
C GLY A 177 1.98 -7.17 -23.44
N ALA A 178 3.01 -7.90 -23.90
CA ALA A 178 3.02 -8.53 -25.22
C ALA A 178 1.90 -9.58 -25.36
N LEU A 179 1.67 -10.43 -24.34
CA LEU A 179 0.57 -11.39 -24.37
C LEU A 179 -0.80 -10.69 -24.48
N LEU A 180 -1.00 -9.61 -23.74
CA LEU A 180 -2.25 -8.83 -23.78
C LEU A 180 -2.48 -8.21 -25.17
N LYS A 181 -1.48 -7.52 -25.73
CA LYS A 181 -1.63 -6.83 -27.03
C LYS A 181 -1.57 -7.77 -28.23
N ASP A 182 -0.55 -8.63 -28.29
CA ASP A 182 -0.19 -9.35 -29.51
C ASP A 182 -0.92 -10.70 -29.63
N GLU A 183 -1.13 -11.40 -28.50
CA GLU A 183 -1.79 -12.72 -28.51
C GLU A 183 -3.30 -12.61 -28.23
N LEU A 184 -3.69 -11.88 -27.17
CA LEU A 184 -5.09 -11.73 -26.79
C LEU A 184 -5.81 -10.62 -27.55
N GLY A 185 -5.09 -9.81 -28.35
CA GLY A 185 -5.68 -8.80 -29.21
C GLY A 185 -6.37 -7.67 -28.46
N VAL A 186 -5.90 -7.33 -27.25
CA VAL A 186 -6.46 -6.23 -26.46
C VAL A 186 -6.33 -4.92 -27.23
N ALA A 187 -7.46 -4.34 -27.62
CA ALA A 187 -7.51 -3.09 -28.37
C ALA A 187 -7.06 -1.90 -27.53
N SER A 188 -7.44 -1.86 -26.25
CA SER A 188 -7.00 -0.86 -25.28
C SER A 188 -5.48 -0.71 -25.24
N GLU A 189 -5.02 0.49 -24.94
CA GLU A 189 -3.61 0.73 -24.66
C GLU A 189 -3.22 0.10 -23.31
N VAL A 190 -2.06 -0.54 -23.27
CA VAL A 190 -1.56 -1.31 -22.14
C VAL A 190 -0.25 -0.72 -21.64
N LEU A 191 -0.22 -0.41 -20.35
CA LEU A 191 1.01 -0.16 -19.60
C LEU A 191 1.19 -1.28 -18.58
N ALA A 192 2.28 -2.03 -18.70
CA ALA A 192 2.73 -2.95 -17.68
C ALA A 192 4.13 -2.53 -17.20
N ILE A 193 4.31 -2.37 -15.90
CA ILE A 193 5.61 -2.11 -15.28
C ILE A 193 5.87 -3.12 -14.17
N ASP A 194 7.13 -3.41 -13.90
CA ASP A 194 7.55 -4.31 -12.84
C ASP A 194 8.57 -3.69 -11.88
N GLY A 195 9.00 -4.45 -10.88
CA GLY A 195 9.96 -4.01 -9.85
C GLY A 195 9.38 -3.06 -8.82
N ILE A 196 8.05 -2.84 -8.82
CA ILE A 196 7.38 -1.92 -7.90
C ILE A 196 6.39 -2.70 -7.04
N SER A 197 6.55 -2.61 -5.72
CA SER A 197 5.59 -3.16 -4.76
C SER A 197 4.59 -2.09 -4.35
N LEU A 198 3.31 -2.32 -4.61
CA LEU A 198 2.20 -1.45 -4.21
C LEU A 198 1.21 -2.23 -3.34
N TRP A 199 0.40 -1.49 -2.60
CA TRP A 199 -0.64 -1.99 -1.71
C TRP A 199 -1.99 -1.34 -2.01
N ASP A 200 -3.05 -1.96 -1.49
CA ASP A 200 -4.36 -1.33 -1.41
C ASP A 200 -4.26 0.06 -0.75
N PHE A 201 -5.05 1.01 -1.26
CA PHE A 201 -5.07 2.42 -0.84
C PHE A 201 -3.85 3.27 -1.23
N ASP A 202 -2.86 2.72 -1.93
CA ASP A 202 -1.86 3.53 -2.59
C ASP A 202 -2.47 4.32 -3.75
N TYR A 203 -1.89 5.49 -4.01
CA TYR A 203 -2.07 6.22 -5.27
C TYR A 203 -0.72 6.36 -5.96
N ILE A 204 -0.69 6.19 -7.28
CA ILE A 204 0.55 6.35 -8.04
C ILE A 204 0.47 7.46 -9.08
N ASP A 205 1.60 8.13 -9.26
CA ASP A 205 1.88 8.95 -10.43
C ASP A 205 2.93 8.26 -11.29
N LEU A 206 2.65 8.13 -12.58
CA LEU A 206 3.56 7.59 -13.58
C LEU A 206 4.20 8.75 -14.36
N GLY A 207 5.53 8.83 -14.32
CA GLY A 207 6.32 9.78 -15.09
C GLY A 207 6.46 9.38 -16.56
N ARG A 208 7.12 10.21 -17.36
CA ARG A 208 7.51 9.83 -18.72
C ARG A 208 8.64 8.80 -18.70
N VAL A 209 8.67 7.93 -19.71
CA VAL A 209 9.77 6.97 -19.94
C VAL A 209 11.11 7.71 -19.97
N ARG A 210 12.10 7.17 -19.25
CA ARG A 210 13.46 7.72 -19.18
C ARG A 210 14.35 7.00 -20.17
N MET A 211 14.97 7.77 -21.07
CA MET A 211 15.96 7.26 -22.00
C MET A 211 17.37 7.43 -21.42
N PRO A 212 18.30 6.48 -21.65
CA PRO A 212 18.14 5.27 -22.46
C PRO A 212 17.67 4.04 -21.66
N SER A 213 17.39 4.14 -20.36
CA SER A 213 17.09 2.99 -19.51
C SER A 213 15.69 2.37 -19.73
N PHE A 214 14.82 3.05 -20.48
CA PHE A 214 13.41 2.68 -20.72
C PHE A 214 12.56 2.52 -19.46
N THR A 215 13.01 3.05 -18.34
CA THR A 215 12.30 2.97 -17.05
C THR A 215 11.23 4.05 -16.90
N VAL A 216 10.21 3.77 -16.10
CA VAL A 216 9.13 4.71 -15.75
C VAL A 216 9.32 5.15 -14.30
N PRO A 217 9.49 6.46 -14.01
CA PRO A 217 9.49 6.96 -12.64
C PRO A 217 8.09 6.81 -12.05
N VAL A 218 8.00 6.24 -10.85
CA VAL A 218 6.74 6.04 -10.13
C VAL A 218 6.79 6.79 -8.81
N THR A 219 5.88 7.73 -8.60
CA THR A 219 5.69 8.31 -7.26
C THR A 219 4.54 7.58 -6.60
N ILE A 220 4.82 6.96 -5.45
CA ILE A 220 3.83 6.26 -4.64
C ILE A 220 3.41 7.19 -3.51
N LYS A 221 2.10 7.37 -3.38
CA LYS A 221 1.45 8.17 -2.34
C LYS A 221 0.65 7.21 -1.48
N SER A 222 1.24 6.80 -0.37
CA SER A 222 0.60 5.87 0.56
C SER A 222 -0.14 6.65 1.63
N LEU A 223 -1.30 6.14 2.05
CA LEU A 223 -1.94 6.56 3.30
C LEU A 223 -1.46 5.62 4.39
N VAL A 224 -0.44 6.05 5.14
CA VAL A 224 0.14 5.23 6.20
C VAL A 224 -0.73 5.38 7.46
N PHE A 225 -1.30 4.26 7.89
CA PHE A 225 -1.92 4.12 9.21
C PHE A 225 -1.08 3.11 9.99
N ASN A 226 -0.09 3.59 10.77
CA ASN A 226 0.91 2.81 11.54
C ASN A 226 2.06 2.18 10.73
N GLU A 227 2.95 1.41 11.40
CA GLU A 227 4.18 0.79 10.89
C GLU A 227 4.11 0.28 9.44
N ASP A 228 5.16 0.57 8.68
CA ASP A 228 5.26 0.26 7.27
C ASP A 228 5.38 -1.27 7.05
N PRO A 229 4.39 -1.94 6.42
CA PRO A 229 4.44 -3.38 6.14
C PRO A 229 5.52 -3.77 5.12
N ARG A 230 6.22 -2.80 4.51
CA ARG A 230 7.37 -3.00 3.63
C ARG A 230 8.68 -3.17 4.40
N VAL A 231 8.71 -2.84 5.70
CA VAL A 231 9.88 -3.02 6.56
C VAL A 231 9.72 -4.35 7.30
N PRO A 232 10.63 -5.34 7.14
CA PRO A 232 10.63 -6.52 7.99
C PRO A 232 10.80 -6.08 9.44
N GLU A 233 9.91 -6.52 10.33
CA GLU A 233 10.09 -6.27 11.76
C GLU A 233 11.48 -6.75 12.19
N VAL A 234 12.36 -5.80 12.49
CA VAL A 234 13.55 -6.12 13.26
C VAL A 234 13.03 -6.35 14.68
N HIS A 235 12.79 -7.61 15.03
CA HIS A 235 12.63 -8.02 16.42
C HIS A 235 13.96 -7.74 17.17
N GLY A 236 14.18 -6.46 17.50
CA GLY A 236 15.14 -6.06 18.51
C GLY A 236 14.54 -6.47 19.83
N GLY A 237 15.09 -7.53 20.42
CA GLY A 237 14.72 -7.97 21.77
C GLY A 237 14.98 -6.86 22.77
N HIS A 238 13.97 -6.04 23.04
CA HIS A 238 13.91 -5.25 24.26
C HIS A 238 13.63 -6.23 25.40
N GLN A 239 14.72 -6.70 26.01
CA GLN A 239 14.65 -7.23 27.36
C GLN A 239 14.22 -6.06 28.26
N ASP A 240 12.98 -6.15 28.75
CA ASP A 240 12.48 -5.33 29.84
C ASP A 240 13.38 -5.54 31.06
N HIS A 241 14.31 -4.62 31.29
CA HIS A 241 15.01 -4.53 32.57
C HIS A 241 14.03 -3.97 33.60
N ALA A 242 13.30 -4.87 34.24
CA ALA A 242 12.67 -4.60 35.53
C ALA A 242 13.79 -4.30 36.55
N HIS A 243 13.88 -3.02 36.95
CA HIS A 243 14.68 -2.62 38.10
C HIS A 243 14.04 -3.16 39.38
N GLU A 244 14.54 -4.28 39.88
CA GLU A 244 14.31 -4.72 41.27
C GLU A 244 15.54 -4.37 42.12
N HIS A 245 15.35 -3.43 43.04
CA HIS A 245 16.28 -3.15 44.11
C HIS A 245 16.24 -4.29 45.14
N GLY A 246 17.28 -5.13 45.16
CA GLY A 246 17.52 -6.13 46.20
C GLY A 246 18.92 -5.96 46.79
N HIS A 247 19.02 -5.39 47.98
CA HIS A 247 20.22 -5.42 48.81
C HIS A 247 20.47 -6.84 49.33
N ALA A 248 21.67 -7.39 49.13
CA ALA A 248 22.26 -8.38 50.03
C ALA A 248 23.79 -8.47 49.85
N HIS A 249 24.48 -8.52 50.98
CA HIS A 249 25.93 -8.60 51.14
C HIS A 249 26.49 -9.97 50.73
N GLY A 250 27.76 -10.00 50.30
CA GLY A 250 28.53 -11.23 50.16
C GLY A 250 29.97 -10.96 49.74
N GLU A 251 30.90 -11.27 50.64
CA GLU A 251 32.35 -11.12 50.52
C GLU A 251 32.97 -11.94 49.37
N GLY A 252 34.20 -11.55 48.97
CA GLY A 252 35.20 -12.56 48.61
C GLY A 252 35.99 -12.35 47.31
N HIS A 253 37.27 -12.03 47.54
CA HIS A 253 38.44 -12.54 46.80
C HIS A 253 38.87 -11.86 45.49
N HIS A 254 39.92 -11.03 45.68
CA HIS A 254 41.03 -10.83 44.76
C HIS A 254 41.55 -12.15 44.18
N HIS A 255 41.91 -12.17 42.89
CA HIS A 255 43.18 -12.74 42.42
C HIS A 255 43.59 -12.12 41.07
N HIS A 256 44.81 -11.58 41.04
CA HIS A 256 45.60 -11.29 39.84
C HIS A 256 45.94 -12.59 39.11
N HIS A 257 46.05 -12.54 37.77
CA HIS A 257 47.15 -13.19 37.06
C HIS A 257 47.43 -12.52 35.71
N GLU A 258 48.69 -12.11 35.55
CA GLU A 258 49.36 -11.81 34.28
C GLU A 258 49.64 -13.08 33.45
N GLY A 259 49.86 -12.86 32.15
CA GLY A 259 50.39 -13.81 31.17
C GLY A 259 49.63 -13.65 29.86
N GLY A 260 50.07 -12.85 28.89
CA GLY A 260 51.34 -12.98 28.18
C GLY A 260 51.19 -14.07 27.12
N HIS A 261 51.08 -13.70 25.84
CA HIS A 261 51.79 -14.32 24.70
C HIS A 261 51.36 -13.67 23.37
N HIS A 262 52.39 -13.31 22.60
CA HIS A 262 52.38 -12.77 21.25
C HIS A 262 51.93 -13.79 20.20
N HIS A 263 51.53 -13.30 19.00
CA HIS A 263 51.99 -13.68 17.65
C HIS A 263 51.00 -13.05 16.63
N HIS A 264 51.29 -11.87 16.05
CA HIS A 264 52.10 -11.57 14.86
C HIS A 264 51.49 -12.01 13.50
N HIS A 265 50.94 -11.00 12.79
CA HIS A 265 50.90 -10.71 11.35
C HIS A 265 50.39 -11.73 10.30
N GLY A 266 49.60 -11.18 9.36
CA GLY A 266 49.45 -11.76 8.01
C GLY A 266 48.42 -11.03 7.14
N HIS A 267 48.90 -10.09 6.33
CA HIS A 267 48.17 -9.30 5.32
C HIS A 267 47.31 -10.11 4.36
N ALA A 268 46.23 -9.50 3.85
CA ALA A 268 46.14 -9.05 2.45
C ALA A 268 44.82 -8.31 2.18
N LYS A 269 44.94 -7.02 1.87
CA LYS A 269 43.97 -6.32 1.01
C LYS A 269 44.46 -6.50 -0.42
N ASP A 270 43.57 -6.84 -1.33
CA ASP A 270 43.60 -6.20 -2.64
C ASP A 270 42.24 -6.30 -3.34
N ARG A 271 41.83 -5.13 -3.84
CA ARG A 271 40.80 -4.81 -4.84
C ARG A 271 39.32 -4.90 -4.46
#